data_AF-A0A7W2EFQ6-F1
#
_entry.id   AF-A0A7W2EFQ6-F1
#
_cell.length_a   1.000
_cell.length_b   1.000
_cell.length_c   1.000
_cell.angle_alpha   90.00
_cell.angle_beta   90.00
_cell.angle_gamma   90.00
#
_symmetry.space_group_name_H-M   'P 1'
#
loop_
_entity.id
_entity.type
_entity.pdbx_description
1 polymer ?
#
loop_
_entity_poly.entity_id
_entity_poly.type
_entity_poly.pdbx_seq_one_letter_code
_entity_poly.pdbx_strand_id
1 'polypeptide(L)'
;MIDHGGLRTLYAHLQGTAVQAGQQVAAGQILGASGASGLATGPHLHVEVRRGDVRIDPQTMLAGLDQLATSRALRVRQQQLGH
;
A
#
# COMPACT_ATOMS: atom_id res chain seq x y z
N MET A 1 -0.25 -7.34 6.43
CA MET A 1 0.41 -7.85 5.21
C MET A 1 -0.42 -9.00 4.69
N ILE A 2 -0.61 -9.10 3.38
CA ILE A 2 -1.33 -10.18 2.72
C ILE A 2 -0.33 -10.99 1.88
N ASP A 3 -0.39 -12.31 1.99
CA ASP A 3 0.42 -13.25 1.19
C ASP A 3 -0.41 -13.76 0.01
N HIS A 4 0.19 -13.74 -1.18
CA HIS A 4 -0.42 -14.14 -2.45
C HIS A 4 0.29 -15.35 -3.09
N GLY A 5 1.02 -16.15 -2.31
CA GLY A 5 1.69 -17.37 -2.81
C GLY A 5 2.98 -17.09 -3.60
N GLY A 6 3.71 -16.04 -3.26
CA GLY A 6 4.97 -15.64 -3.94
C GLY A 6 5.17 -14.14 -3.99
N LEU A 7 4.10 -13.38 -3.77
CA LEU A 7 4.12 -11.94 -3.57
C LEU A 7 3.48 -11.61 -2.23
N ARG A 8 3.92 -10.52 -1.60
CA ARG A 8 3.33 -10.00 -0.38
C ARG A 8 2.98 -8.53 -0.57
N THR A 9 1.78 -8.14 -0.17
CA THR A 9 1.38 -6.73 -0.14
C THR A 9 1.22 -6.23 1.28
N LEU A 10 1.71 -5.03 1.53
CA LEU A 10 1.59 -4.36 2.83
C LEU A 10 0.74 -3.10 2.68
N TYR A 11 -0.19 -2.92 3.62
CA TYR A 11 -1.07 -1.77 3.74
C TYR A 11 -0.85 -1.19 5.14
N ALA A 12 -0.34 0.03 5.23
CA ALA A 12 0.03 0.67 6.50
C ALA A 12 -0.65 2.04 6.69
N HIS A 13 -0.47 2.58 7.89
CA HIS A 13 -1.12 3.79 8.39
C HIS A 13 -2.65 3.70 8.50
N LEU A 14 -3.20 2.49 8.56
CA LEU A 14 -4.65 2.29 8.66
C LEU A 14 -5.19 2.83 10.00
N GLN A 15 -6.36 3.45 9.99
CA GLN A 15 -7.07 3.83 11.22
C GLN A 15 -7.77 2.64 11.89
N GLY A 16 -7.89 1.52 11.18
CA GLY A 16 -8.43 0.27 11.69
C GLY A 16 -8.37 -0.83 10.62
N THR A 17 -8.24 -2.09 11.05
CA THR A 17 -8.26 -3.27 10.18
C THR A 17 -9.62 -3.97 10.25
N ALA A 18 -10.15 -4.38 9.11
CA ALA A 18 -11.38 -5.18 9.01
C ALA A 18 -11.09 -6.70 8.91
N VAL A 19 -9.81 -7.08 9.02
CA VAL A 19 -9.32 -8.45 8.89
C VAL A 19 -8.37 -8.79 10.02
N GLN A 20 -8.17 -10.09 10.24
CA GLN A 20 -7.27 -10.63 11.27
C GLN A 20 -6.18 -11.53 10.69
N ALA A 21 -5.13 -11.79 11.46
CA ALA A 21 -4.05 -12.67 11.04
C ALA A 21 -4.56 -14.10 10.75
N GLY A 22 -4.07 -14.71 9.68
CA GLY A 22 -4.49 -16.03 9.22
C GLY A 22 -5.81 -16.05 8.42
N GLN A 23 -6.53 -14.93 8.34
CA GLN A 23 -7.75 -14.84 7.53
C GLN A 23 -7.41 -14.89 6.04
N GLN A 24 -8.10 -15.77 5.30
CA GLN A 24 -8.11 -15.72 3.83
C GLN A 24 -8.96 -14.54 3.36
N VAL A 25 -8.46 -13.81 2.38
CA VAL A 25 -9.12 -12.62 1.82
C VAL A 25 -9.25 -12.75 0.31
N ALA A 26 -10.33 -12.21 -0.25
CA ALA A 26 -10.54 -12.16 -1.69
C ALA A 26 -10.12 -10.80 -2.28
N ALA A 27 -9.84 -10.76 -3.58
CA ALA A 27 -9.64 -9.50 -4.29
C ALA A 27 -10.91 -8.63 -4.20
N GLY A 28 -10.73 -7.33 -3.94
CA GLY A 28 -11.84 -6.39 -3.73
C GLY A 28 -12.43 -6.40 -2.32
N GLN A 29 -12.03 -7.32 -1.44
CA GLN A 29 -12.44 -7.31 -0.05
C GLN A 29 -11.86 -6.10 0.70
N ILE A 30 -12.68 -5.45 1.52
CA ILE A 30 -12.23 -4.37 2.40
C ILE A 30 -11.29 -4.94 3.47
N LEU A 31 -10.07 -4.42 3.52
CA LEU A 31 -9.05 -4.79 4.52
C LEU A 31 -9.01 -3.85 5.72
N GLY A 32 -9.53 -2.63 5.57
CA GLY A 32 -9.48 -1.57 6.57
C GLY A 32 -9.66 -0.19 5.96
N ALA A 33 -9.62 0.84 6.79
CA ALA A 33 -9.68 2.24 6.38
C ALA A 33 -8.30 2.89 6.50
N SER A 34 -7.91 3.71 5.51
CA SER A 34 -6.69 4.53 5.60
C SER A 34 -6.78 5.52 6.75
N GLY A 35 -5.64 5.98 7.25
CA GLY A 35 -5.56 6.84 8.43
C GLY A 35 -4.17 7.44 8.58
N ALA A 36 -3.80 7.76 9.82
CA ALA A 36 -2.51 8.35 10.17
C ALA A 36 -1.83 7.62 11.35
N SER A 37 -2.05 6.30 11.49
CA SER A 37 -1.45 5.53 12.57
C SER A 37 0.06 5.26 12.35
N GLY A 38 0.79 5.09 13.45
CA GLY A 38 2.24 4.85 13.41
C GLY A 38 3.04 6.07 12.94
N LEU A 39 4.12 5.82 12.18
CA LEU A 39 4.98 6.87 11.66
C LEU A 39 4.37 7.50 10.39
N ALA A 40 3.33 8.31 10.56
CA ALA A 40 2.66 9.03 9.48
C ALA A 40 2.67 10.54 9.73
N THR A 41 2.88 11.35 8.69
CA THR A 41 2.81 12.82 8.77
C THR A 41 1.40 13.38 8.55
N GLY A 42 0.40 12.51 8.42
CA GLY A 42 -1.00 12.85 8.13
C GLY A 42 -1.74 11.69 7.44
N PRO A 43 -3.07 11.81 7.22
CA PRO A 43 -3.86 10.72 6.66
C PRO A 43 -3.44 10.33 5.24
N HIS A 44 -2.97 9.10 5.07
CA HIS A 44 -2.65 8.51 3.76
C HIS A 44 -2.60 6.98 3.86
N LEU A 45 -2.56 6.32 2.70
CA LEU A 45 -2.30 4.89 2.63
C LEU A 45 -0.86 4.67 2.15
N HIS A 46 -0.08 3.92 2.91
CA HIS A 46 1.20 3.39 2.45
C HIS A 46 1.02 1.98 1.93
N VAL A 47 1.41 1.75 0.67
CA VAL A 47 1.30 0.45 0.00
C VAL A 47 2.69 -0.01 -0.43
N GLU A 48 3.03 -1.26 -0.09
CA GLU A 48 4.22 -1.92 -0.64
C GLU A 48 3.84 -3.21 -1.33
N VAL A 49 4.62 -3.57 -2.36
CA VAL A 49 4.64 -4.90 -2.95
C VAL A 49 6.03 -5.50 -2.76
N ARG A 50 6.09 -6.75 -2.32
CA ARG A 50 7.33 -7.48 -2.05
C ARG A 50 7.34 -8.83 -2.73
N ARG A 51 8.50 -9.24 -3.25
CA ARG A 51 8.78 -10.60 -3.74
C ARG A 51 9.94 -11.15 -2.91
N GLY A 52 9.66 -12.14 -2.06
CA GLY A 52 10.57 -12.46 -0.96
C GLY A 52 10.84 -11.20 -0.12
N ASP A 53 12.10 -10.89 0.16
CA ASP A 53 12.50 -9.73 0.97
C ASP A 53 12.77 -8.46 0.14
N VAL A 54 12.62 -8.55 -1.19
CA VAL A 54 12.85 -7.42 -2.11
C VAL A 54 11.57 -6.62 -2.29
N ARG A 55 11.66 -5.30 -2.13
CA ARG A 55 10.59 -4.35 -2.49
C ARG A 55 10.61 -4.13 -4.00
N ILE A 56 9.45 -4.22 -4.63
CA ILE A 56 9.26 -3.92 -6.05
C ILE A 56 8.37 -2.69 -6.20
N ASP A 57 8.56 -1.91 -7.27
CA ASP A 57 7.74 -0.72 -7.51
C ASP A 57 6.26 -1.14 -7.65
N PRO A 58 5.37 -0.71 -6.72
CA PRO A 58 3.97 -1.06 -6.77
C PRO A 58 3.27 -0.68 -8.08
N GLN A 59 3.76 0.35 -8.79
CA GLN A 59 3.15 0.76 -10.07
C GLN A 59 3.26 -0.29 -11.18
N THR A 60 4.27 -1.17 -11.11
CA THR A 60 4.43 -2.24 -12.09
C THR A 60 3.36 -3.33 -11.94
N MET A 61 2.66 -3.36 -10.80
CA MET A 61 1.74 -4.42 -10.42
C MET A 61 0.32 -3.93 -10.13
N LEU A 62 0.18 -2.69 -9.65
CA LEU A 62 -1.09 -2.07 -9.28
C LEU A 62 -1.40 -0.96 -10.28
N ALA A 63 -2.40 -1.21 -11.13
CA ALA A 63 -2.87 -0.23 -12.09
C ALA A 63 -3.55 0.96 -11.38
N GLY A 64 -3.43 2.15 -11.96
CA GLY A 64 -4.19 3.34 -11.53
C GLY A 64 -3.72 3.98 -10.22
N LEU A 65 -2.58 3.57 -9.63
CA LEU A 65 -2.07 4.19 -8.40
C LEU A 65 -1.89 5.69 -8.53
N ASP A 66 -1.37 6.18 -9.67
CA ASP A 66 -1.22 7.62 -9.90
C ASP A 66 -2.55 8.34 -10.09
N GLN A 67 -3.54 7.66 -10.65
CA GLN A 67 -4.88 8.24 -10.85
C GLN A 67 -5.62 8.38 -9.51
N LEU A 68 -5.31 7.52 -8.55
CA LEU A 68 -5.89 7.52 -7.20
C LEU A 68 -5.03 8.31 -6.19
N ALA A 69 -3.83 8.71 -6.58
CA ALA A 69 -2.92 9.48 -5.73
C ALA A 69 -3.34 10.94 -5.63
N THR A 70 -3.13 11.53 -4.45
CA THR A 70 -3.28 12.97 -4.28
C THR A 70 -2.22 13.72 -5.08
N SER A 71 -2.48 14.97 -5.47
CA SER A 71 -1.50 15.80 -6.17
C SER A 71 -0.20 15.99 -5.37
N ARG A 72 -0.27 15.91 -4.03
CA ARG A 72 0.92 15.93 -3.16
C ARG A 72 1.75 14.65 -3.35
N ALA A 73 1.12 13.48 -3.35
CA ALA A 73 1.80 12.20 -3.53
C ALA A 73 2.48 12.11 -4.91
N LEU A 74 1.81 12.58 -5.97
CA LEU A 74 2.39 12.64 -7.32
C LEU A 74 3.66 13.51 -7.38
N ARG A 75 3.66 14.68 -6.72
CA ARG A 75 4.85 15.56 -6.67
C ARG A 75 6.03 14.91 -5.95
N VAL A 76 5.79 14.28 -4.80
CA VAL A 76 6.85 13.58 -4.05
C VAL A 76 7.42 12.43 -4.90
N ARG A 77 6.57 11.69 -5.61
CA ARG A 77 7.02 10.62 -6.51
C ARG A 77 7.90 11.14 -7.64
N GLN A 78 7.53 12.23 -8.29
CA GLN A 78 8.36 12.84 -9.35
C GLN A 78 9.75 13.24 -8.85
N GLN A 79 9.86 13.69 -7.60
CA GLN A 79 11.14 14.01 -6.96
C GLN A 79 11.97 12.75 -6.66
N GLN A 80 11.34 11.63 -6.32
CA GLN A 80 12.02 10.36 -6.02
C GLN A 80 12.50 9.61 -7.27
N LEU A 81 11.84 9.80 -8.41
CA LEU A 81 12.22 9.18 -9.70
C LEU A 81 13.25 10.00 -10.50
N GLY A 82 13.56 11.23 -10.07
CA GLY A 82 14.50 12.14 -10.73
C GLY A 82 15.97 11.97 -10.30
N HIS A 83 16.32 10.88 -9.62
CA HIS A 83 17.68 10.55 -9.18
C HIS A 83 18.18 9.27 -9.85
#